data_AF-A0AAD8X8V0-F1
#
_entry.id   AF-A0AAD8X8V0-F1
#
_cell.length_a   1.000
_cell.length_b   1.000
_cell.length_c   1.000
_cell.angle_alpha   90.00
_cell.angle_beta   90.00
_cell.angle_gamma   90.00
#
_symmetry.space_group_name_H-M   'P 1'
#
loop_
_entity.id
_entity.type
_entity.pdbx_description
1 polymer ?
#
loop_
_entity_poly.entity_id
_entity_poly.type
_entity_poly.pdbx_seq_one_letter_code
_entity_poly.pdbx_strand_id
1 'polypeptide(L)'
;MQLNGQQGLTGWRWIFIIEGALTCVLGLAGYWLLVDFPDSKKRKDWSFLGERERAWIVARVNRDRGDAHIPAFNLKRFLGAGADWRIWAYAMIFFNTTTVSYALAYFLPIILQVNMGFDVGAAQCLVAPPYAFAGIVMFATAWLGDRMKFRGPVILINMLFCIVGLPIMGFHSSAAVRYFGVFLTTAGANSNVPAVMAYQANNIRGQWKRAFCSATLVSFGGIGGIAGSLLFREQDKPHYRPGMYACIACSLLTCILVSLLTVDAYFKNKKADRGEKELEADDVSFPHRTCELGAIADPHVQEGAQPGFRYTY
;
A
#
# COMPACT_ATOMS: atom_id res chain seq x y z
N MET A 1 -9.63 21.42 -25.44
CA MET A 1 -10.60 20.31 -25.22
C MET A 1 -11.41 20.12 -26.50
N GLN A 2 -11.04 19.15 -27.34
CA GLN A 2 -11.57 19.00 -28.72
C GLN A 2 -13.04 18.55 -28.79
N LEU A 3 -13.62 18.06 -27.68
CA LEU A 3 -15.03 17.65 -27.59
C LEU A 3 -15.95 18.74 -27.00
N ASN A 4 -15.45 19.97 -26.79
CA ASN A 4 -16.26 21.04 -26.22
C ASN A 4 -17.30 21.52 -27.24
N GLY A 5 -18.60 21.45 -26.90
CA GLY A 5 -19.71 21.84 -27.78
C GLY A 5 -20.24 20.72 -28.68
N GLN A 6 -19.62 19.54 -28.67
CA GLN A 6 -20.14 18.34 -29.35
C GLN A 6 -21.43 17.87 -28.63
N GLN A 7 -22.52 17.74 -29.39
CA GLN A 7 -23.87 17.41 -28.89
C GLN A 7 -24.40 18.31 -27.76
N GLY A 8 -23.99 19.59 -27.72
CA GLY A 8 -24.43 20.54 -26.70
C GLY A 8 -23.86 20.27 -25.30
N LEU A 9 -22.87 19.37 -25.19
CA LEU A 9 -22.19 19.06 -23.95
C LEU A 9 -20.85 19.80 -23.85
N THR A 10 -20.54 20.27 -22.66
CA THR A 10 -19.24 20.85 -22.34
C THR A 10 -18.16 19.77 -22.31
N GLY A 11 -16.92 20.13 -22.64
CA GLY A 11 -15.80 19.18 -22.71
C GLY A 11 -15.57 18.39 -21.42
N TRP A 12 -15.84 18.97 -20.24
CA TRP A 12 -15.70 18.28 -18.95
C TRP A 12 -16.75 17.18 -18.74
N ARG A 13 -17.96 17.33 -19.29
CA ARG A 13 -19.02 16.29 -19.21
C ARG A 13 -18.65 15.06 -20.02
N TRP A 14 -18.04 15.26 -21.18
CA TRP A 14 -17.53 14.17 -22.01
C TRP A 14 -16.46 13.33 -21.31
N ILE A 15 -15.61 13.95 -20.48
CA ILE A 15 -14.62 13.21 -19.66
C ILE A 15 -15.35 12.24 -18.72
N PHE A 16 -16.39 12.69 -17.99
CA PHE A 16 -17.16 11.81 -17.11
C PHE A 16 -17.90 10.70 -17.87
N ILE A 17 -18.46 10.99 -19.04
CA ILE A 17 -19.19 10.00 -19.83
C ILE A 17 -18.24 8.91 -20.33
N ILE A 18 -17.10 9.29 -20.91
CA ILE A 18 -16.15 8.35 -21.51
C ILE A 18 -15.47 7.51 -20.43
N GLU A 19 -14.89 8.15 -19.41
CA GLU A 19 -14.20 7.46 -18.32
C GLU A 19 -15.18 6.60 -17.48
N GLY A 20 -16.40 7.11 -17.25
CA GLY A 20 -17.47 6.39 -16.56
C GLY A 20 -17.98 5.17 -17.33
N ALA A 21 -18.20 5.30 -18.64
CA ALA A 21 -18.60 4.18 -19.47
C ALA A 21 -17.52 3.09 -19.53
N LEU A 22 -16.25 3.49 -19.68
CA LEU A 22 -15.12 2.56 -19.67
C LEU A 22 -15.04 1.79 -18.34
N THR A 23 -15.19 2.48 -17.21
CA THR A 23 -15.20 1.83 -15.88
C THR A 23 -16.39 0.91 -15.69
N CYS A 24 -17.59 1.27 -16.17
CA CYS A 24 -18.74 0.37 -16.17
C CYS A 24 -18.48 -0.91 -16.96
N VAL A 25 -17.92 -0.80 -18.17
CA VAL A 25 -17.59 -1.96 -19.02
C VAL A 25 -16.56 -2.85 -18.35
N LEU A 26 -15.49 -2.27 -17.80
CA LEU A 26 -14.46 -3.02 -17.07
C LEU A 26 -15.01 -3.68 -15.80
N GLY A 27 -15.92 -3.01 -15.07
CA GLY A 27 -16.60 -3.57 -13.91
C GLY A 27 -17.48 -4.77 -14.25
N LEU A 28 -18.25 -4.67 -15.35
CA LEU A 28 -19.07 -5.77 -15.87
C LEU A 28 -18.19 -6.93 -16.36
N ALA A 29 -17.09 -6.64 -17.06
CA ALA A 29 -16.12 -7.65 -17.46
C ALA A 29 -15.48 -8.33 -16.23
N GLY A 30 -15.20 -7.59 -15.17
CA GLY A 30 -14.67 -8.10 -13.91
C GLY A 30 -15.58 -9.15 -13.26
N TYR A 31 -16.91 -9.02 -13.36
CA TYR A 31 -17.84 -10.03 -12.85
C TYR A 31 -17.66 -11.41 -13.51
N TRP A 32 -17.32 -11.42 -14.81
CA TRP A 32 -17.09 -12.62 -15.60
C TRP A 32 -15.64 -13.13 -15.55
N LEU A 33 -14.66 -12.24 -15.39
CA LEU A 33 -13.24 -12.59 -15.37
C LEU A 33 -12.70 -12.98 -13.99
N LEU A 34 -13.32 -12.51 -12.90
CA LEU A 34 -12.83 -12.72 -11.55
C LEU A 34 -13.27 -14.11 -11.03
N VAL A 35 -12.32 -15.04 -11.07
CA VAL A 35 -12.49 -16.43 -10.62
C VAL A 35 -12.53 -16.49 -9.09
N ASP A 36 -13.54 -17.15 -8.53
CA ASP A 36 -13.67 -17.35 -7.08
C ASP A 36 -12.58 -18.29 -6.52
N PHE A 37 -12.37 -18.27 -5.20
CA PHE A 37 -11.41 -19.13 -4.49
C PHE A 37 -11.60 -20.62 -4.85
N PRO A 38 -10.51 -21.43 -4.88
CA PRO A 38 -10.55 -22.85 -5.27
C PRO A 38 -11.52 -23.73 -4.50
N ASP A 39 -11.86 -23.34 -3.26
CA ASP A 39 -12.78 -24.07 -2.38
C ASP A 39 -14.24 -23.61 -2.52
N SER A 40 -14.49 -22.55 -3.31
CA SER A 40 -15.85 -22.03 -3.54
C SER A 40 -16.58 -22.90 -4.56
N LYS A 41 -17.36 -23.87 -4.06
CA LYS A 41 -18.25 -24.74 -4.86
C LYS A 41 -19.35 -23.99 -5.65
N LYS A 42 -19.42 -22.66 -5.54
CA LYS A 42 -20.54 -21.84 -6.03
C LYS A 42 -20.47 -21.51 -7.52
N ARG A 43 -19.28 -21.51 -8.13
CA ARG A 43 -19.15 -21.28 -9.57
C ARG A 43 -18.35 -22.39 -10.25
N LYS A 44 -18.78 -22.78 -11.45
CA LYS A 44 -18.20 -23.86 -12.27
C LYS A 44 -16.89 -23.44 -12.97
N ASP A 45 -16.27 -22.35 -12.51
CA ASP A 45 -15.23 -21.60 -13.21
C ASP A 45 -13.88 -22.30 -13.20
N TRP A 46 -13.72 -23.27 -12.30
CA TRP A 46 -12.54 -24.11 -12.21
C TRP A 46 -12.52 -25.25 -13.23
N SER A 47 -13.41 -25.24 -14.24
CA SER A 47 -13.41 -26.22 -15.35
C SER A 47 -12.07 -26.29 -16.12
N PHE A 48 -11.24 -25.26 -16.01
CA PHE A 48 -9.89 -25.21 -16.60
C PHE A 48 -8.85 -26.02 -15.79
N LEU A 49 -9.04 -26.22 -14.48
CA LEU A 49 -8.07 -26.88 -13.60
C LEU A 49 -8.57 -28.23 -13.09
N GLY A 50 -7.76 -29.27 -13.28
CA GLY A 50 -8.03 -30.62 -12.78
C GLY A 50 -8.00 -30.70 -11.24
N GLU A 51 -8.57 -31.75 -10.66
CA GLU A 51 -8.64 -31.95 -9.20
C GLU A 51 -7.25 -31.92 -8.53
N ARG A 52 -6.23 -32.47 -9.21
CA ARG A 52 -4.84 -32.47 -8.73
C ARG A 52 -4.25 -31.06 -8.66
N GLU A 53 -4.55 -30.21 -9.64
CA GLU A 53 -4.04 -28.83 -9.69
C GLU A 53 -4.74 -27.96 -8.66
N ARG A 54 -6.04 -28.19 -8.42
CA ARG A 54 -6.78 -27.56 -7.32
C ARG A 54 -6.18 -27.91 -5.97
N ALA A 55 -5.93 -29.19 -5.71
CA ALA A 55 -5.29 -29.64 -4.47
C ALA A 55 -3.89 -29.04 -4.31
N TRP A 56 -3.12 -28.94 -5.39
CA TRP A 56 -1.80 -28.30 -5.37
C TRP A 56 -1.87 -26.79 -5.07
N ILE A 57 -2.84 -26.06 -5.65
CA ILE A 57 -3.04 -24.63 -5.37
C ILE A 57 -3.47 -24.43 -3.92
N VAL A 58 -4.42 -25.22 -3.41
CA VAL A 58 -4.86 -25.17 -2.01
C VAL A 58 -3.70 -25.48 -1.07
N ALA A 59 -2.92 -26.52 -1.36
CA ALA A 59 -1.72 -26.86 -0.59
C ALA A 59 -0.69 -25.73 -0.62
N ARG A 60 -0.50 -25.06 -1.76
CA ARG A 60 0.41 -23.91 -1.87
C ARG A 60 -0.11 -22.70 -1.10
N VAL A 61 -1.41 -22.40 -1.14
CA VAL A 61 -2.05 -21.34 -0.36
C VAL A 61 -1.93 -21.61 1.14
N ASN A 62 -2.15 -22.86 1.56
CA ASN A 62 -1.93 -23.28 2.95
C ASN A 62 -0.47 -23.19 3.36
N ARG A 63 0.46 -23.61 2.51
CA ARG A 63 1.90 -23.52 2.78
C ARG A 63 2.39 -22.07 2.89
N ASP A 64 1.83 -21.18 2.07
CA ASP A 64 2.25 -19.77 2.04
C ASP A 64 1.59 -18.96 3.17
N ARG A 65 0.33 -19.25 3.51
CA ARG A 65 -0.49 -18.37 4.37
C ARG A 65 -1.39 -19.05 5.41
N GLY A 66 -1.60 -20.36 5.38
CA GLY A 66 -2.55 -21.06 6.27
C GLY A 66 -4.02 -20.68 6.05
N ASP A 67 -4.35 -20.03 4.93
CA ASP A 67 -5.62 -19.32 4.69
C ASP A 67 -6.68 -20.16 3.96
N ALA A 68 -6.50 -21.47 3.71
CA ALA A 68 -7.47 -22.20 2.89
C ALA A 68 -8.85 -22.36 3.54
N HIS A 69 -8.94 -22.27 4.87
CA HIS A 69 -10.22 -22.30 5.58
C HIS A 69 -10.61 -20.92 6.07
N ILE A 70 -11.73 -20.40 5.57
CA ILE A 70 -12.32 -19.13 6.01
C ILE A 70 -13.03 -19.39 7.36
N PRO A 71 -12.50 -18.92 8.50
CA PRO A 71 -13.19 -19.07 9.78
C PRO A 71 -14.51 -18.29 9.77
N ALA A 72 -15.52 -18.75 10.51
CA ALA A 72 -16.78 -18.03 10.66
C ALA A 72 -16.57 -16.62 11.26
N PHE A 73 -17.46 -15.68 10.91
CA PHE A 73 -17.40 -14.31 11.42
C PHE A 73 -17.41 -14.27 12.93
N ASN A 74 -16.39 -13.65 13.51
CA ASN A 74 -16.27 -13.50 14.95
C ASN A 74 -15.93 -12.05 15.30
N LEU A 75 -16.94 -11.31 15.73
CA LEU A 75 -16.82 -9.88 16.08
C LEU A 75 -15.82 -9.64 17.21
N LYS A 76 -15.72 -10.55 18.18
CA LYS A 76 -14.76 -10.44 19.29
C LYS A 76 -13.31 -10.53 18.79
N ARG A 77 -13.04 -11.41 17.83
CA ARG A 77 -11.71 -11.54 17.19
C ARG A 77 -11.40 -10.34 16.29
N PHE A 78 -12.40 -9.84 15.58
CA PHE A 78 -12.27 -8.64 14.76
C PHE A 78 -11.95 -7.40 15.60
N LEU A 79 -12.71 -7.14 16.68
CA LEU A 79 -12.46 -6.00 17.57
C LEU A 79 -11.22 -6.20 18.44
N GLY A 80 -10.89 -7.44 18.81
CA GLY A 80 -9.67 -7.78 19.55
C GLY A 80 -8.39 -7.41 18.80
N ALA A 81 -8.44 -7.36 17.46
CA ALA A 81 -7.35 -6.85 16.64
C ALA A 81 -7.01 -5.38 16.98
N GLY A 82 -8.02 -4.56 17.31
CA GLY A 82 -7.84 -3.15 17.63
C GLY A 82 -7.01 -2.88 18.90
N ALA A 83 -6.79 -3.88 19.75
CA ALA A 83 -5.89 -3.76 20.89
C ALA A 83 -4.40 -3.80 20.50
N ASP A 84 -4.08 -4.23 19.27
CA ASP A 84 -2.70 -4.26 18.78
C ASP A 84 -2.26 -2.87 18.29
N TRP A 85 -1.36 -2.24 19.05
CA TRP A 85 -0.82 -0.92 18.72
C TRP A 85 -0.16 -0.85 17.33
N ARG A 86 0.32 -1.98 16.80
CA ARG A 86 0.98 -2.04 15.49
C ARG A 86 0.01 -1.74 14.34
N ILE A 87 -1.25 -2.11 14.49
CA ILE A 87 -2.30 -1.80 13.49
C ILE A 87 -2.46 -0.28 13.37
N TRP A 88 -2.50 0.41 14.50
CA TRP A 88 -2.57 1.87 14.53
C TRP A 88 -1.29 2.53 13.99
N ALA A 89 -0.11 1.95 14.24
CA ALA A 89 1.13 2.42 13.65
C ALA A 89 1.13 2.30 12.12
N TYR A 90 0.68 1.18 11.55
CA TYR A 90 0.52 1.03 10.10
C TYR A 90 -0.49 2.03 9.53
N ALA A 91 -1.63 2.21 10.21
CA ALA A 91 -2.64 3.18 9.82
C ALA A 91 -2.08 4.61 9.79
N MET A 92 -1.33 5.01 10.81
CA MET A 92 -0.69 6.32 10.87
C MET A 92 0.41 6.51 9.81
N ILE A 93 1.20 5.47 9.52
CA ILE A 93 2.18 5.50 8.42
C ILE A 93 1.48 5.76 7.08
N PHE A 94 0.36 5.07 6.83
CA PHE A 94 -0.40 5.25 5.61
C PHE A 94 -1.11 6.61 5.54
N PHE A 95 -1.65 7.09 6.66
CA PHE A 95 -2.17 8.47 6.79
C PHE A 95 -1.10 9.50 6.40
N ASN A 96 0.11 9.41 6.97
CA ASN A 96 1.18 10.35 6.68
C ASN A 96 1.60 10.30 5.20
N THR A 97 1.74 9.09 4.65
CA THR A 97 2.17 8.89 3.25
C THR A 97 1.14 9.43 2.26
N THR A 98 -0.15 9.13 2.49
CA THR A 98 -1.25 9.61 1.65
C THR A 98 -1.41 11.12 1.78
N THR A 99 -1.27 11.68 2.99
CA THR A 99 -1.29 13.13 3.22
C THR A 99 -0.28 13.86 2.33
N VAL A 100 0.97 13.41 2.30
CA VAL A 100 2.01 14.01 1.45
C VAL A 100 1.71 13.81 -0.04
N SER A 101 1.26 12.61 -0.43
CA SER A 101 0.96 12.29 -1.83
C SER A 101 -0.19 13.13 -2.39
N TYR A 102 -1.30 13.23 -1.65
CA TYR A 102 -2.45 14.03 -2.05
C TYR A 102 -2.15 15.52 -2.03
N ALA A 103 -1.39 16.00 -1.03
CA ALA A 103 -0.96 17.39 -1.01
C ALA A 103 -0.14 17.74 -2.27
N LEU A 104 0.81 16.90 -2.68
CA LEU A 104 1.54 17.12 -3.94
C LEU A 104 0.60 17.04 -5.15
N ALA A 105 -0.31 16.07 -5.22
CA ALA A 105 -1.23 15.94 -6.34
C ALA A 105 -2.10 17.20 -6.55
N TYR A 106 -2.62 17.78 -5.47
CA TYR A 106 -3.48 18.96 -5.57
C TYR A 106 -2.70 20.26 -5.78
N PHE A 107 -1.56 20.41 -5.11
CA PHE A 107 -0.87 21.70 -5.04
C PHE A 107 0.34 21.83 -5.95
N LEU A 108 0.82 20.74 -6.57
CA LEU A 108 1.98 20.81 -7.45
C LEU A 108 1.79 21.76 -8.66
N PRO A 109 0.67 21.75 -9.40
CA PRO A 109 0.46 22.74 -10.47
C PRO A 109 0.51 24.18 -9.95
N ILE A 110 -0.06 24.42 -8.78
CA ILE A 110 -0.08 25.74 -8.12
C ILE A 110 1.33 26.14 -7.70
N ILE A 111 2.14 25.22 -7.17
CA ILE A 111 3.54 25.47 -6.80
C ILE A 111 4.36 25.82 -8.05
N LEU A 112 4.16 25.10 -9.17
CA LEU A 112 4.85 25.40 -10.42
C LEU A 112 4.45 26.76 -10.99
N GLN A 113 3.17 27.11 -10.95
CA GLN A 113 2.68 28.39 -11.45
C GLN A 113 3.11 29.56 -10.55
N VAL A 114 2.79 29.51 -9.26
CA VAL A 114 2.94 30.64 -8.33
C VAL A 114 4.39 30.77 -7.85
N ASN A 115 5.08 29.66 -7.61
CA ASN A 115 6.40 29.67 -6.99
C ASN A 115 7.55 29.55 -8.00
N MET A 116 7.27 29.10 -9.23
CA MET A 116 8.29 28.99 -10.29
C MET A 116 7.98 29.84 -11.53
N GLY A 117 6.81 30.51 -11.59
CA GLY A 117 6.48 31.47 -12.64
C GLY A 117 6.14 30.84 -13.99
N PHE A 118 5.84 29.54 -14.04
CA PHE A 118 5.41 28.88 -15.27
C PHE A 118 3.98 29.29 -15.66
N ASP A 119 3.70 29.35 -16.96
CA ASP A 119 2.35 29.51 -17.48
C ASP A 119 1.43 28.37 -17.03
N VAL A 120 0.11 28.61 -16.97
CA VAL A 120 -0.89 27.61 -16.53
C VAL A 120 -0.81 26.34 -17.38
N GLY A 121 -0.69 26.48 -18.71
CA GLY A 121 -0.58 25.33 -19.60
C GLY A 121 0.73 24.56 -19.39
N ALA A 122 1.84 25.30 -19.28
CA ALA A 122 3.16 24.72 -19.04
C ALA A 122 3.25 24.02 -17.68
N ALA A 123 2.69 24.60 -16.62
CA ALA A 123 2.68 24.02 -15.28
C ALA A 123 1.97 22.67 -15.26
N GLN A 124 0.83 22.54 -15.94
CA GLN A 124 0.11 21.26 -16.04
C GLN A 124 0.92 20.20 -16.80
N CYS A 125 1.60 20.58 -17.88
CA CYS A 125 2.48 19.66 -18.60
C CYS A 125 3.71 19.25 -17.77
N LEU A 126 4.27 20.16 -16.97
CA LEU A 126 5.43 19.92 -16.12
C LEU A 126 5.15 19.04 -14.90
N VAL A 127 3.88 18.73 -14.61
CA VAL A 127 3.50 17.72 -13.62
C VAL A 127 3.79 16.31 -14.12
N ALA A 128 3.63 16.04 -15.41
CA ALA A 128 3.72 14.67 -15.94
C ALA A 128 5.10 14.02 -15.76
N PRO A 129 6.25 14.70 -16.03
CA PRO A 129 7.56 14.08 -15.90
C PRO A 129 7.91 13.60 -14.47
N PRO A 130 7.68 14.38 -13.39
CA PRO A 130 7.87 13.91 -12.02
C PRO A 130 7.06 12.65 -11.68
N TYR A 131 5.81 12.54 -12.16
CA TYR A 131 4.98 11.36 -11.93
C TYR A 131 5.43 10.15 -12.76
N ALA A 132 5.89 10.35 -13.99
CA ALA A 132 6.49 9.27 -14.78
C ALA A 132 7.76 8.72 -14.12
N PHE A 133 8.63 9.61 -13.63
CA PHE A 133 9.80 9.23 -12.84
C PHE A 133 9.41 8.51 -11.55
N ALA A 134 8.39 9.00 -10.84
CA ALA A 134 7.86 8.34 -9.65
C ALA A 134 7.38 6.91 -9.95
N GLY A 135 6.76 6.68 -11.10
CA GLY A 135 6.40 5.34 -11.56
C GLY A 135 7.61 4.41 -11.69
N ILE A 136 8.70 4.88 -12.31
CA ILE A 136 9.94 4.10 -12.46
C ILE A 136 10.54 3.76 -11.09
N VAL A 137 10.64 4.74 -10.20
CA VAL A 137 11.17 4.55 -8.84
C VAL A 137 10.27 3.61 -8.02
N MET A 138 8.95 3.73 -8.15
CA MET A 138 7.99 2.87 -7.49
C MET A 138 8.18 1.40 -7.92
N PHE A 139 8.32 1.13 -9.22
CA PHE A 139 8.59 -0.23 -9.70
C PHE A 139 9.96 -0.75 -9.23
N ALA A 140 11.01 0.09 -9.31
CA ALA A 140 12.35 -0.31 -8.88
C ALA A 140 12.41 -0.65 -7.39
N THR A 141 11.78 0.18 -6.54
CA THR A 141 11.74 -0.02 -5.09
C THR A 141 10.84 -1.18 -4.69
N ALA A 142 9.73 -1.40 -5.39
CA ALA A 142 8.89 -2.59 -5.22
C ALA A 142 9.66 -3.87 -5.55
N TRP A 143 10.31 -3.92 -6.72
CA TRP A 143 11.12 -5.07 -7.14
C TRP A 143 12.27 -5.35 -6.17
N LEU A 144 12.96 -4.30 -5.73
CA LEU A 144 14.05 -4.42 -4.76
C LEU A 144 13.55 -4.94 -3.40
N GLY A 145 12.42 -4.42 -2.91
CA GLY A 145 11.79 -4.84 -1.67
C GLY A 145 11.29 -6.29 -1.72
N ASP A 146 10.77 -6.73 -2.88
CA ASP A 146 10.36 -8.11 -3.10
C ASP A 146 11.56 -9.07 -3.14
N ARG A 147 12.63 -8.69 -3.83
CA ARG A 147 13.85 -9.53 -3.98
C ARG A 147 14.61 -9.67 -2.68
N MET A 148 14.78 -8.57 -1.93
CA MET A 148 15.58 -8.57 -0.69
C MET A 148 14.77 -8.94 0.56
N LYS A 149 13.43 -9.03 0.45
CA LYS A 149 12.54 -9.27 1.60
C LYS A 149 12.76 -8.29 2.77
N PHE A 150 13.22 -7.08 2.47
CA PHE A 150 13.38 -5.98 3.42
C PHE A 150 12.47 -4.83 2.98
N ARG A 151 11.42 -4.58 3.75
CA ARG A 151 10.34 -3.64 3.43
C ARG A 151 10.49 -2.33 4.21
N GLY A 152 10.87 -2.39 5.49
CA GLY A 152 11.10 -1.21 6.33
C GLY A 152 12.18 -0.28 5.77
N PRO A 153 13.38 -0.78 5.42
CA PRO A 153 14.43 0.05 4.82
C PRO A 153 14.02 0.73 3.51
N VAL A 154 13.21 0.06 2.68
CA VAL A 154 12.69 0.65 1.43
C VAL A 154 11.77 1.84 1.74
N ILE A 155 10.89 1.71 2.74
CA ILE A 155 10.02 2.82 3.17
C ILE A 155 10.85 3.98 3.72
N LEU A 156 11.91 3.70 4.49
CA LEU A 156 12.81 4.73 5.01
C LEU A 156 13.54 5.47 3.89
N ILE A 157 14.10 4.77 2.90
CA ILE A 157 14.78 5.39 1.75
C ILE A 157 13.82 6.31 0.99
N ASN A 158 12.60 5.86 0.73
CA ASN A 158 11.59 6.66 0.05
C ASN A 158 11.17 7.89 0.88
N MET A 159 11.07 7.76 2.22
CA MET A 159 10.81 8.91 3.09
C MET A 159 11.99 9.88 3.16
N LEU A 160 13.23 9.40 3.03
CA LEU A 160 14.40 10.28 2.92
C LEU A 160 14.34 11.13 1.65
N PHE A 161 13.87 10.58 0.53
CA PHE A 161 13.62 11.38 -0.69
C PHE A 161 12.59 12.48 -0.43
N CYS A 162 11.54 12.24 0.35
CA CYS A 162 10.58 13.27 0.74
C CYS A 162 11.21 14.33 1.67
N ILE A 163 11.98 13.90 2.68
CA ILE A 163 12.62 14.79 3.66
C ILE A 163 13.66 15.71 2.99
N VAL A 164 14.35 15.23 1.96
CA VAL A 164 15.31 16.03 1.18
C VAL A 164 14.60 16.86 0.11
N GLY A 165 13.61 16.29 -0.58
CA GLY A 165 12.89 16.94 -1.68
C GLY A 165 12.03 18.13 -1.22
N LEU A 166 11.33 18.01 -0.09
CA LEU A 166 10.44 19.07 0.42
C LEU A 166 11.19 20.38 0.71
N PRO A 167 12.32 20.40 1.45
CA PRO A 167 13.10 21.62 1.65
C PRO A 167 13.66 22.21 0.36
N ILE A 168 14.19 21.37 -0.54
CA ILE A 168 14.72 21.80 -1.85
C ILE A 168 13.62 22.51 -2.65
N MET A 169 12.41 21.95 -2.66
CA MET A 169 11.27 22.47 -3.39
C MET A 169 10.83 23.87 -2.93
N GLY A 170 10.90 24.18 -1.63
CA GLY A 170 10.37 25.47 -1.13
C GLY A 170 11.37 26.50 -0.62
N PHE A 171 12.63 26.15 -0.32
CA PHE A 171 13.61 27.12 0.20
C PHE A 171 14.67 27.56 -0.82
N HIS A 172 14.91 26.78 -1.88
CA HIS A 172 15.93 27.15 -2.86
C HIS A 172 15.50 28.36 -3.70
N SER A 173 16.43 29.15 -4.26
CA SER A 173 16.11 30.34 -5.07
C SER A 173 15.88 30.01 -6.56
N SER A 174 16.63 29.05 -7.11
CA SER A 174 16.51 28.63 -8.52
C SER A 174 15.30 27.72 -8.76
N ALA A 175 14.47 28.06 -9.75
CA ALA A 175 13.33 27.27 -10.19
C ALA A 175 13.70 25.85 -10.67
N ALA A 176 14.84 25.69 -11.36
CA ALA A 176 15.31 24.38 -11.82
C ALA A 176 15.61 23.44 -10.66
N VAL A 177 16.22 23.96 -9.59
CA VAL A 177 16.53 23.18 -8.39
C VAL A 177 15.26 22.86 -7.60
N ARG A 178 14.30 23.79 -7.52
CA ARG A 178 12.98 23.49 -6.92
C ARG A 178 12.25 22.39 -7.67
N TYR A 179 12.34 22.39 -9.01
CA TYR A 179 11.76 21.35 -9.85
C TYR A 179 12.43 19.98 -9.62
N PHE A 180 13.75 19.94 -9.39
CA PHE A 180 14.41 18.71 -8.92
C PHE A 180 13.88 18.24 -7.56
N GLY A 181 13.59 19.15 -6.64
CA GLY A 181 12.92 18.84 -5.37
C GLY A 181 11.53 18.21 -5.55
N VAL A 182 10.78 18.65 -6.56
CA VAL A 182 9.51 18.01 -6.95
C VAL A 182 9.73 16.55 -7.32
N PHE A 183 10.69 16.24 -8.21
CA PHE A 183 10.98 14.87 -8.64
C PHE A 183 11.27 13.93 -7.46
N LEU A 184 12.12 14.36 -6.53
CA LEU A 184 12.45 13.57 -5.34
C LEU A 184 11.22 13.33 -4.47
N THR A 185 10.45 14.38 -4.22
CA THR A 185 9.28 14.28 -3.34
C THR A 185 8.19 13.42 -3.96
N THR A 186 7.88 13.60 -5.24
CA THR A 186 6.88 12.78 -5.94
C THR A 186 7.31 11.32 -6.03
N ALA A 187 8.60 11.05 -6.26
CA ALA A 187 9.11 9.69 -6.27
C ALA A 187 8.97 9.01 -4.91
N GLY A 188 9.41 9.66 -3.83
CA GLY A 188 9.32 9.11 -2.47
C GLY A 188 7.88 8.90 -1.99
N ALA A 189 7.02 9.90 -2.20
CA ALA A 189 5.63 9.87 -1.73
C ALA A 189 4.82 8.75 -2.40
N ASN A 190 4.86 8.67 -3.74
CA ASN A 190 4.11 7.67 -4.48
C ASN A 190 4.67 6.25 -4.29
N SER A 191 5.99 6.09 -4.19
CA SER A 191 6.62 4.77 -3.98
C SER A 191 6.27 4.19 -2.60
N ASN A 192 5.98 5.03 -1.61
CA ASN A 192 5.64 4.58 -0.27
C ASN A 192 4.23 4.01 -0.15
N VAL A 193 3.27 4.42 -0.98
CA VAL A 193 1.90 3.90 -0.92
C VAL A 193 1.86 2.37 -1.05
N PRO A 194 2.40 1.75 -2.13
CA PRO A 194 2.41 0.29 -2.25
C PRO A 194 3.37 -0.38 -1.26
N ALA A 195 4.49 0.27 -0.92
CA ALA A 195 5.47 -0.30 0.02
C ALA A 195 4.87 -0.49 1.42
N VAL A 196 4.10 0.49 1.91
CA VAL A 196 3.41 0.42 3.22
C VAL A 196 2.30 -0.63 3.20
N MET A 197 1.52 -0.72 2.12
CA MET A 197 0.48 -1.76 1.98
C MET A 197 1.09 -3.16 2.02
N ALA A 198 2.20 -3.38 1.29
CA ALA A 198 2.92 -4.64 1.31
C ALA A 198 3.55 -4.94 2.68
N TYR A 199 4.08 -3.93 3.37
CA TYR A 199 4.65 -4.06 4.70
C TYR A 199 3.60 -4.52 5.73
N GLN A 200 2.42 -3.92 5.72
CA GLN A 200 1.29 -4.32 6.56
C GLN A 200 0.82 -5.74 6.25
N ALA A 201 0.69 -6.10 4.96
CA ALA A 201 0.18 -7.40 4.54
C ALA A 201 1.12 -8.56 4.90
N ASN A 202 2.42 -8.31 5.00
CA ASN A 202 3.42 -9.33 5.36
C ASN A 202 3.57 -9.52 6.88
N ASN A 203 3.24 -8.48 7.66
CA ASN A 203 3.48 -8.46 9.10
C ASN A 203 2.26 -8.76 9.98
N ILE A 204 1.14 -9.16 9.38
CA ILE A 204 -0.10 -9.50 10.11
C ILE A 204 -0.63 -10.83 9.60
N ARG A 205 -0.87 -11.77 10.52
CA ARG A 205 -1.55 -13.05 10.24
C ARG A 205 -2.91 -13.10 10.92
N GLY A 206 -3.71 -14.09 10.55
CA GLY A 206 -5.11 -14.24 10.97
C GLY A 206 -6.08 -13.42 10.12
N GLN A 207 -7.08 -14.10 9.54
CA GLN A 207 -8.09 -13.53 8.65
C GLN A 207 -8.78 -12.27 9.21
N TRP A 208 -9.34 -12.36 10.43
CA TRP A 208 -10.08 -11.25 11.05
C TRP A 208 -9.19 -10.06 11.45
N LYS A 209 -7.96 -10.33 11.90
CA LYS A 209 -6.99 -9.30 12.26
C LYS A 209 -6.49 -8.56 11.02
N ARG A 210 -6.24 -9.29 9.92
CA ARG A 210 -5.89 -8.71 8.62
C ARG A 210 -7.02 -7.86 8.06
N ALA A 211 -8.26 -8.35 8.10
CA ALA A 211 -9.42 -7.60 7.65
C ALA A 211 -9.57 -6.27 8.43
N PHE A 212 -9.47 -6.32 9.76
CA PHE A 212 -9.50 -5.12 10.60
C PHE A 212 -8.35 -4.16 10.26
N CYS A 213 -7.12 -4.69 10.10
CA CYS A 213 -5.97 -3.86 9.78
C CYS A 213 -6.09 -3.21 8.41
N SER A 214 -6.48 -3.94 7.37
CA SER A 214 -6.63 -3.39 6.02
C SER A 214 -7.76 -2.37 5.95
N ALA A 215 -8.87 -2.61 6.66
CA ALA A 215 -9.95 -1.61 6.77
C ALA A 215 -9.45 -0.33 7.44
N THR A 216 -8.74 -0.45 8.57
CA THR A 216 -8.18 0.69 9.30
C THR A 216 -7.13 1.44 8.47
N LEU A 217 -6.25 0.70 7.78
CA LEU A 217 -5.22 1.26 6.89
C LEU A 217 -5.84 2.14 5.81
N VAL A 218 -6.80 1.60 5.05
CA VAL A 218 -7.47 2.33 3.97
C VAL A 218 -8.27 3.52 4.50
N SER A 219 -8.94 3.36 5.65
CA SER A 219 -9.70 4.45 6.28
C SER A 219 -8.79 5.62 6.64
N PHE A 220 -7.64 5.35 7.27
CA PHE A 220 -6.65 6.38 7.60
C PHE A 220 -6.02 6.99 6.34
N GLY A 221 -5.91 6.24 5.25
CA GLY A 221 -5.53 6.78 3.95
C GLY A 221 -6.53 7.81 3.40
N GLY A 222 -7.82 7.56 3.57
CA GLY A 222 -8.88 8.51 3.22
C GLY A 222 -8.81 9.78 4.08
N ILE A 223 -8.64 9.63 5.40
CA ILE A 223 -8.46 10.76 6.32
C ILE A 223 -7.19 11.56 5.94
N GLY A 224 -6.11 10.86 5.55
CA GLY A 224 -4.88 11.47 5.05
C GLY A 224 -5.10 12.28 3.78
N GLY A 225 -5.96 11.82 2.87
CA GLY A 225 -6.36 12.61 1.70
C GLY A 225 -7.10 13.90 2.05
N ILE A 226 -7.99 13.85 3.04
CA ILE A 226 -8.69 15.04 3.55
C ILE A 226 -7.67 16.02 4.16
N ALA A 227 -6.79 15.55 5.05
CA ALA A 227 -5.72 16.36 5.62
C ALA A 227 -4.79 16.95 4.54
N GLY A 228 -4.41 16.13 3.54
CA GLY A 228 -3.65 16.49 2.35
C GLY A 228 -4.22 17.69 1.60
N SER A 229 -5.54 17.69 1.38
CA SER A 229 -6.24 18.77 0.68
C SER A 229 -6.31 20.10 1.45
N LEU A 230 -6.12 20.07 2.78
CA LEU A 230 -6.25 21.26 3.64
C LEU A 230 -4.90 21.87 4.04
N LEU A 231 -3.80 21.22 3.70
CA LEU A 231 -2.44 21.59 4.13
C LEU A 231 -1.91 22.87 3.49
N PHE A 232 -2.24 23.10 2.22
CA PHE A 232 -1.77 24.26 1.47
C PHE A 232 -2.92 25.24 1.31
N ARG A 233 -3.01 26.19 2.25
CA ARG A 233 -4.10 27.16 2.30
C ARG A 233 -3.76 28.37 1.42
N GLU A 234 -4.78 28.98 0.82
CA GLU A 234 -4.58 30.17 -0.02
C GLU A 234 -3.96 31.35 0.71
N GLN A 235 -4.23 31.49 2.01
CA GLN A 235 -3.67 32.52 2.88
C GLN A 235 -2.14 32.41 3.06
N ASP A 236 -1.55 31.24 2.79
CA ASP A 236 -0.11 31.00 2.96
C ASP A 236 0.67 31.26 1.65
N LYS A 237 0.00 31.81 0.62
CA LYS A 237 0.63 32.27 -0.62
C LYS A 237 1.73 33.31 -0.31
N PRO A 238 2.87 33.31 -1.04
CA PRO A 238 3.24 32.39 -2.13
C PRO A 238 4.10 31.19 -1.67
N HIS A 239 4.55 31.16 -0.41
CA HIS A 239 5.57 30.21 0.04
C HIS A 239 5.01 28.91 0.64
N TYR A 240 3.74 28.88 1.06
CA TYR A 240 3.06 27.71 1.63
C TYR A 240 3.85 26.96 2.71
N ARG A 241 4.59 27.70 3.55
CA ARG A 241 5.50 27.12 4.57
C ARG A 241 4.80 26.17 5.55
N PRO A 242 3.60 26.48 6.08
CA PRO A 242 2.92 25.58 7.01
C PRO A 242 2.61 24.21 6.41
N GLY A 243 2.13 24.17 5.16
CA GLY A 243 1.86 22.92 4.44
C GLY A 243 3.14 22.09 4.24
N MET A 244 4.25 22.74 3.90
CA MET A 244 5.55 22.07 3.79
C MET A 244 6.04 21.51 5.12
N TYR A 245 5.97 22.29 6.21
CA TYR A 245 6.39 21.82 7.53
C TYR A 245 5.59 20.62 8.00
N ALA A 246 4.28 20.63 7.76
CA ALA A 246 3.45 19.49 8.10
C ALA A 246 3.74 18.26 7.23
N CYS A 247 4.06 18.42 5.93
CA CYS A 247 4.53 17.31 5.09
C CYS A 247 5.87 16.73 5.57
N ILE A 248 6.80 17.59 6.01
CA ILE A 248 8.09 17.17 6.60
C ILE A 248 7.83 16.44 7.91
N ALA A 249 6.94 16.96 8.77
CA ALA A 249 6.56 16.32 10.03
C ALA A 249 5.93 14.94 9.81
N CYS A 250 5.03 14.80 8.82
CA CYS A 250 4.45 13.51 8.43
C CYS A 250 5.52 12.52 7.94
N SER A 251 6.50 13.00 7.17
CA SER A 251 7.60 12.16 6.66
C SER A 251 8.52 11.71 7.79
N LEU A 252 8.88 12.61 8.72
CA LEU A 252 9.69 12.30 9.91
C LEU A 252 8.97 11.34 10.85
N LEU A 253 7.68 11.59 11.12
CA LEU A 253 6.86 10.70 11.95
C LEU A 253 6.78 9.30 11.33
N THR A 254 6.70 9.20 10.01
CA THR A 254 6.76 7.91 9.32
C THR A 254 8.10 7.21 9.52
N CYS A 255 9.22 7.92 9.39
CA CYS A 255 10.54 7.34 9.68
C CYS A 255 10.63 6.79 11.12
N ILE A 256 10.11 7.54 12.10
CA ILE A 256 10.09 7.12 13.50
C ILE A 256 9.24 5.87 13.67
N LEU A 257 8.01 5.86 13.16
CA LEU A 257 7.09 4.72 13.30
C LEU A 257 7.61 3.46 12.60
N VAL A 258 8.18 3.59 11.40
CA VAL A 258 8.79 2.46 10.67
C VAL A 258 9.99 1.92 11.43
N SER A 259 10.83 2.80 11.98
CA SER A 259 11.99 2.38 12.79
C SER A 259 11.55 1.64 14.05
N LEU A 260 10.53 2.15 14.76
CA LEU A 260 9.96 1.50 15.94
C LEU A 260 9.37 0.12 15.60
N LEU A 261 8.63 -0.01 14.50
CA LEU A 261 8.09 -1.29 14.03
C LEU A 261 9.20 -2.26 13.63
N THR A 262 10.25 -1.78 12.97
CA THR A 262 11.41 -2.60 12.56
C THR A 262 12.16 -3.13 13.79
N VAL A 263 12.35 -2.29 14.81
CA VAL A 263 13.00 -2.67 16.07
C VAL A 263 12.12 -3.65 16.87
N ASP A 264 10.81 -3.42 16.98
CA ASP A 264 9.87 -4.34 17.61
C ASP A 264 9.85 -5.70 16.89
N ALA A 265 9.81 -5.69 15.56
CA ALA A 265 9.92 -6.89 14.73
C ALA A 265 11.23 -7.64 15.00
N TYR A 266 12.36 -6.94 15.14
CA TYR A 266 13.66 -7.55 15.44
C TYR A 266 13.72 -8.21 16.81
N PHE A 267 13.22 -7.54 17.85
CA PHE A 267 13.16 -8.14 19.18
C PHE A 267 12.21 -9.33 19.23
N LYS A 268 11.05 -9.25 18.55
CA LYS A 268 10.09 -10.35 18.50
C LYS A 268 10.61 -11.55 17.70
N ASN A 269 11.25 -11.32 16.57
CA ASN A 269 11.90 -12.39 15.79
C ASN A 269 13.01 -13.06 16.62
N LYS A 270 13.81 -12.30 17.37
CA LYS A 270 14.85 -12.86 18.25
C LYS A 270 14.28 -13.66 19.41
N LYS A 271 13.12 -13.28 19.96
CA LYS A 271 12.41 -14.07 20.99
C LYS A 271 11.81 -15.35 20.42
N ALA A 272 11.30 -15.31 19.18
CA ALA A 272 10.80 -16.47 18.46
C ALA A 272 11.93 -17.46 18.13
N ASP A 273 13.10 -16.95 17.71
CA ASP A 273 14.30 -17.76 17.46
C ASP A 273 14.84 -18.43 18.74
N ARG A 274 14.52 -17.88 19.92
CA ARG A 274 14.79 -18.48 21.22
C ARG A 274 13.71 -19.48 21.68
N GLY A 275 12.64 -19.65 20.91
CA GLY A 275 11.49 -20.49 21.28
C GLY A 275 10.61 -19.92 22.39
N GLU A 276 10.82 -18.66 22.79
CA GLU A 276 10.10 -18.04 23.93
C GLU A 276 8.68 -17.59 23.54
N LYS A 277 8.40 -17.39 22.25
CA LYS A 277 7.12 -16.88 21.76
C LYS A 277 6.85 -17.27 20.31
N GLU A 278 5.71 -17.90 20.07
CA GLU A 278 5.20 -18.13 18.71
C GLU A 278 4.55 -16.83 18.19
N LEU A 279 5.04 -16.34 17.05
CA LEU A 279 4.63 -15.04 16.50
C LEU A 279 3.38 -15.20 15.64
N GLU A 280 2.34 -14.43 15.98
CA GLU A 280 1.03 -14.53 15.32
C GLU A 280 0.57 -15.99 15.21
N ALA A 281 0.70 -16.75 16.31
CA ALA A 281 0.11 -18.08 16.40
C ALA A 281 -1.37 -17.96 16.03
N ASP A 282 -1.79 -18.70 15.00
CA ASP A 282 -3.20 -18.90 14.78
C ASP A 282 -3.71 -19.62 16.03
N ASP A 283 -4.59 -18.98 16.82
CA ASP A 283 -5.27 -19.60 17.97
C ASP A 283 -6.14 -20.83 17.57
N VAL A 284 -6.02 -21.29 16.33
CA VAL A 284 -6.53 -22.57 15.88
C VAL A 284 -5.44 -23.62 16.16
N SER A 285 -5.39 -24.05 17.42
CA SER A 285 -4.96 -25.42 17.69
C SER A 285 -5.94 -26.34 16.95
N PHE A 286 -5.60 -26.71 15.72
CA PHE A 286 -6.23 -27.87 15.13
C PHE A 286 -5.77 -29.05 15.99
N PRO A 287 -6.68 -29.80 16.66
CA PRO A 287 -6.27 -31.10 17.16
C PRO A 287 -5.69 -31.83 15.95
N HIS A 288 -4.51 -32.40 16.10
CA HIS A 288 -3.91 -33.31 15.12
C HIS A 288 -4.89 -34.47 14.86
N ARG A 289 -5.91 -34.25 14.02
CA ARG A 289 -6.49 -35.33 13.24
C ARG A 289 -5.55 -35.46 12.07
N THR A 290 -4.61 -36.37 12.24
CA THR A 290 -4.07 -37.19 11.17
C THR A 290 -5.11 -37.33 10.06
N CYS A 291 -4.99 -36.48 9.04
CA CYS A 291 -5.79 -36.62 7.85
C CYS A 291 -5.31 -37.93 7.23
N GLU A 292 -6.19 -38.92 7.14
CA GLU A 292 -5.97 -40.21 6.46
C GLU A 292 -5.72 -40.06 4.93
N LEU A 293 -5.22 -38.91 4.48
CA LEU A 293 -4.75 -38.64 3.13
C LEU A 293 -3.27 -39.02 2.93
N GLY A 294 -2.64 -39.66 3.94
CA GLY A 294 -1.30 -40.24 3.83
C GLY A 294 -1.16 -41.37 2.79
N ALA A 295 -2.25 -41.80 2.15
CA ALA A 295 -2.22 -42.85 1.14
C ALA A 295 -1.85 -42.38 -0.29
N ILE A 296 -1.70 -41.07 -0.54
CA ILE A 296 -1.39 -40.53 -1.88
C ILE A 296 -0.21 -39.55 -1.89
N ALA A 297 0.53 -39.44 -0.78
CA ALA A 297 1.73 -38.60 -0.71
C ALA A 297 2.97 -39.42 -1.07
N ASP A 298 3.65 -38.98 -2.12
CA ASP A 298 4.94 -39.44 -2.60
C ASP A 298 5.96 -39.54 -1.43
N PRO A 299 6.61 -40.70 -1.17
CA PRO A 299 7.46 -40.93 0.01
C PRO A 299 8.75 -40.10 0.06
N HIS A 300 8.97 -39.19 -0.89
CA HIS A 300 10.14 -38.31 -0.92
C HIS A 300 9.95 -36.91 -0.33
N VAL A 301 8.76 -36.55 0.17
CA VAL A 301 8.55 -35.27 0.87
C VAL A 301 8.85 -35.46 2.35
N GLN A 302 10.13 -35.35 2.72
CA GLN A 302 10.54 -35.17 4.11
C GLN A 302 9.79 -33.96 4.70
N GLU A 303 9.01 -34.19 5.76
CA GLU A 303 8.44 -33.15 6.62
C GLU A 303 9.58 -32.41 7.34
N GLY A 304 10.21 -31.46 6.62
CA GLY A 304 11.05 -30.45 7.25
C GLY A 304 10.17 -29.56 8.11
N ALA A 305 10.51 -29.42 9.40
CA ALA A 305 9.88 -28.50 10.33
C ALA A 305 9.65 -27.14 9.65
N GLN A 306 8.38 -26.73 9.53
CA GLN A 306 8.05 -25.47 8.88
C GLN A 306 8.70 -24.31 9.65
N PRO A 307 9.45 -23.41 8.99
CA PRO A 307 9.97 -22.24 9.67
C PRO A 307 8.79 -21.38 10.15
N GLY A 308 8.70 -21.16 11.46
CA GLY A 308 7.66 -20.34 12.07
C GLY A 308 7.59 -18.94 11.46
N PHE A 309 6.45 -18.27 11.62
CA PHE A 309 6.26 -16.91 11.10
C PHE A 309 7.35 -15.96 11.58
N ARG A 310 7.83 -15.11 10.67
CA ARG A 310 8.78 -14.03 10.97
C ARG A 310 8.24 -12.72 10.44
N TYR A 311 8.36 -11.67 11.25
CA TYR A 311 8.12 -10.32 10.76
C TYR A 311 9.17 -9.97 9.73
N THR A 312 8.72 -9.33 8.66
CA THR A 312 9.58 -8.72 7.66
C THR A 312 10.07 -7.39 8.21
N TYR A 313 11.38 -7.16 8.17
CA TYR A 313 12.01 -5.90 8.58
C TYR A 313 11.65 -4.78 7.63
#